data_AF-A0ABC8K5L5-F1
#
_entry.id   AF-A0ABC8K5L5-F1
#
_cell.length_a   1.000
_cell.length_b   1.000
_cell.length_c   1.000
_cell.angle_alpha   90.00
_cell.angle_beta   90.00
_cell.angle_gamma   90.00
#
_symmetry.space_group_name_H-M   'P 1'
#
loop_
_entity.id
_entity.type
_entity.pdbx_description
1 polymer ?
#
loop_
_entity_poly.entity_id
_entity_poly.type
_entity_poly.pdbx_seq_one_letter_code
_entity_poly.pdbx_strand_id
1 'polypeptide(L)'
;MYQNLLSLSLSAGNLEALYLCGMEEYFKNENIVQGLEYLHLAAQGFYDNGIYLYGIIMLSRGNPTIGIPMLDSLNWRANKARSDGWWQNIKTSIQGVVVKRFDVYITTYKATRATIACHRNDMRRCEACYYFKQMKKFIFIM
;
A
#
# COMPACT_ATOMS: atom_id res chain seq x y z
N MET A 1 -4.39 26.67 6.03
CA MET A 1 -4.57 26.16 4.66
C MET A 1 -4.71 24.63 4.63
N TYR A 2 -3.83 23.88 5.31
CA TYR A 2 -3.90 22.41 5.48
C TYR A 2 -5.25 21.86 6.02
N GLN A 3 -5.74 22.43 7.12
CA GLN A 3 -7.03 22.01 7.70
C GLN A 3 -8.24 22.26 6.78
N ASN A 4 -8.16 23.22 5.85
CA ASN A 4 -9.25 23.52 4.92
C ASN A 4 -9.32 22.49 3.78
N LEU A 5 -8.20 22.02 3.25
CA LEU A 5 -8.18 20.97 2.23
C LEU A 5 -8.62 19.63 2.80
N LEU A 6 -8.14 19.28 4.01
CA LEU A 6 -8.57 18.08 4.72
C LEU A 6 -10.06 18.10 5.05
N SER A 7 -10.57 19.23 5.58
CA SER A 7 -11.99 19.39 5.90
C SER A 7 -12.85 19.42 4.64
N LEU A 8 -12.40 20.04 3.54
CA LEU A 8 -13.10 20.03 2.25
C LEU A 8 -13.14 18.62 1.65
N SER A 9 -12.03 17.89 1.59
CA SER A 9 -11.97 16.53 1.05
C SER A 9 -12.77 15.52 1.87
N LEU A 10 -12.73 15.64 3.21
CA LEU A 10 -13.57 14.84 4.11
C LEU A 10 -15.06 15.22 4.01
N SER A 11 -15.37 16.52 3.92
CA SER A 11 -16.76 17.01 3.76
C SER A 11 -17.38 16.71 2.39
N ALA A 12 -16.54 16.59 1.35
CA ALA A 12 -16.95 16.22 0.00
C ALA A 12 -16.94 14.69 -0.23
N GLY A 13 -16.48 13.90 0.74
CA GLY A 13 -16.41 12.44 0.63
C GLY A 13 -15.47 11.93 -0.47
N ASN A 14 -14.53 12.75 -0.95
CA ASN A 14 -13.67 12.38 -2.07
C ASN A 14 -12.44 11.63 -1.57
N LEU A 15 -12.63 10.34 -1.28
CA LEU A 15 -11.58 9.44 -0.81
C LEU A 15 -10.48 9.19 -1.85
N GLU A 16 -10.81 9.31 -3.14
CA GLU A 16 -9.83 9.25 -4.23
C GLU A 16 -8.87 10.44 -4.18
N ALA A 17 -9.37 11.65 -3.89
CA ALA A 17 -8.52 12.83 -3.71
C ALA A 17 -7.54 12.65 -2.53
N LEU A 18 -8.01 12.14 -1.39
CA LEU A 18 -7.15 11.81 -0.25
C LEU A 18 -6.07 10.80 -0.65
N TYR A 19 -6.45 9.75 -1.39
CA TYR A 19 -5.51 8.76 -1.91
C TYR A 19 -4.45 9.37 -2.82
N LEU A 20 -4.84 10.20 -3.80
CA LEU A 20 -3.92 10.85 -4.73
C LEU A 20 -2.98 11.84 -4.01
N CYS A 21 -3.50 12.68 -3.11
CA CYS A 21 -2.68 13.57 -2.28
C CYS A 21 -1.70 12.77 -1.40
N GLY A 22 -2.15 11.65 -0.83
CA GLY A 22 -1.30 10.76 -0.06
C GLY A 22 -0.14 10.18 -0.87
N MET A 23 -0.40 9.77 -2.11
CA MET A 23 0.64 9.28 -3.02
C MET A 23 1.64 10.37 -3.39
N GLU A 24 1.17 11.58 -3.70
CA GLU A 24 2.03 12.70 -4.05
C GLU A 24 2.94 13.08 -2.88
N GLU A 25 2.37 13.29 -1.69
CA GLU A 25 3.15 13.63 -0.50
C GLU A 25 4.14 12.51 -0.13
N TYR A 26 3.71 11.25 -0.19
CA TYR A 26 4.53 10.13 0.24
C TYR A 26 5.68 9.80 -0.73
N PHE A 27 5.38 9.71 -2.04
CA PHE A 27 6.34 9.22 -3.04
C PHE A 27 7.13 10.32 -3.74
N LYS A 28 6.52 11.48 -3.99
CA LYS A 28 7.12 12.57 -4.77
C LYS A 28 7.74 13.63 -3.86
N ASN A 29 7.01 14.09 -2.86
CA ASN A 29 7.46 15.18 -1.98
C ASN A 29 8.28 14.68 -0.78
N GLU A 30 8.35 13.35 -0.58
CA GLU A 30 9.02 12.70 0.55
C GLU A 30 8.50 13.15 1.93
N ASN A 31 7.28 13.70 1.98
CA ASN A 31 6.62 14.09 3.21
C ASN A 31 5.91 12.87 3.82
N ILE A 32 6.73 11.97 4.39
CA ILE A 32 6.31 10.62 4.80
C ILE A 32 5.14 10.66 5.78
N VAL A 33 5.20 11.53 6.79
CA VAL A 33 4.16 11.63 7.82
C VAL A 33 2.83 12.05 7.20
N GLN A 34 2.87 13.12 6.39
CA GLN A 34 1.67 13.67 5.75
C GLN A 34 1.05 12.71 4.73
N GLY A 35 1.89 12.11 3.88
CA GLY A 35 1.43 11.15 2.90
C GLY A 35 0.78 9.93 3.54
N LEU A 36 1.36 9.43 4.64
CA LEU A 36 0.75 8.34 5.41
C LEU A 36 -0.58 8.72 6.05
N GLU A 37 -0.72 9.95 6.56
CA GLU A 37 -1.97 10.44 7.14
C GLU A 37 -3.10 10.46 6.10
N TYR A 38 -2.84 11.01 4.91
CA TYR A 38 -3.83 11.01 3.84
C TYR A 38 -4.21 9.60 3.35
N LEU A 39 -3.23 8.72 3.17
CA LEU A 39 -3.48 7.33 2.81
C LEU A 39 -4.26 6.59 3.90
N HIS A 40 -3.98 6.88 5.17
CA HIS A 40 -4.71 6.32 6.30
C HIS A 40 -6.17 6.76 6.29
N LEU A 41 -6.45 8.04 6.06
CA LEU A 41 -7.81 8.57 5.99
C LEU A 41 -8.59 7.97 4.80
N ALA A 42 -7.95 7.84 3.63
CA ALA A 42 -8.56 7.14 2.50
C ALA A 42 -8.91 5.68 2.84
N ALA A 43 -8.01 4.98 3.55
CA ALA A 43 -8.25 3.62 4.01
C ALA A 43 -9.38 3.53 5.05
N GLN A 44 -9.45 4.45 6.01
CA GLN A 44 -10.52 4.54 7.01
C GLN A 44 -11.88 4.83 6.38
N GLY A 45 -11.90 5.56 5.26
CA GLY A 45 -13.10 5.76 4.44
C GLY A 45 -13.51 4.55 3.61
N PHE A 46 -12.84 3.40 3.74
CA PHE A 46 -13.09 2.18 2.98
C PHE A 46 -12.81 2.31 1.47
N TYR A 47 -11.90 3.19 1.06
CA TYR A 47 -11.46 3.25 -0.32
C TYR A 47 -10.46 2.13 -0.60
N ASP A 48 -10.86 1.12 -1.38
CA ASP A 48 -10.08 -0.10 -1.66
C ASP A 48 -8.61 0.16 -2.05
N ASN A 49 -8.36 1.11 -2.96
CA ASN A 49 -7.00 1.47 -3.37
C ASN A 49 -6.20 2.08 -2.21
N GLY A 50 -6.86 2.90 -1.37
CA GLY A 50 -6.30 3.46 -0.15
C GLY A 50 -5.98 2.39 0.89
N ILE A 51 -6.90 1.46 1.14
CA ILE A 51 -6.69 0.30 2.02
C ILE A 51 -5.48 -0.51 1.54
N TYR A 52 -5.45 -0.87 0.26
CA TYR A 52 -4.37 -1.69 -0.29
C TYR A 52 -3.02 -0.97 -0.21
N LEU A 53 -2.95 0.30 -0.63
CA LEU A 53 -1.70 1.07 -0.63
C LEU A 53 -1.20 1.34 0.80
N TYR A 54 -2.07 1.79 1.70
CA TYR A 54 -1.71 2.00 3.10
C TYR A 54 -1.26 0.68 3.75
N GLY A 55 -2.02 -0.40 3.55
CA GLY A 55 -1.70 -1.72 4.09
C GLY A 55 -0.35 -2.26 3.59
N ILE A 56 -0.06 -2.14 2.29
CA ILE A 56 1.21 -2.63 1.74
C ILE A 56 2.41 -1.79 2.15
N ILE A 57 2.23 -0.47 2.34
CA ILE A 57 3.28 0.40 2.90
C ILE A 57 3.54 0.02 4.35
N MET A 58 2.51 -0.10 5.20
CA MET A 58 2.67 -0.50 6.61
C MET A 58 3.38 -1.83 6.74
N LEU A 59 2.98 -2.83 5.95
CA LEU A 59 3.63 -4.12 5.90
C LEU A 59 5.10 -4.00 5.45
N SER A 60 5.39 -3.20 4.42
CA SER A 60 6.75 -3.00 3.89
C SER A 60 7.65 -2.19 4.83
N ARG A 61 7.08 -1.40 5.74
CA ARG A 61 7.81 -0.67 6.80
C ARG A 61 8.00 -1.49 8.08
N GLY A 62 7.57 -2.75 8.11
CA GLY A 62 7.73 -3.62 9.27
C GLY A 62 6.62 -3.53 10.30
N ASN A 63 5.43 -3.01 9.93
CA ASN A 63 4.24 -2.99 10.77
C ASN A 63 3.19 -4.03 10.30
N PRO A 64 3.44 -5.34 10.49
CA PRO A 64 2.50 -6.38 10.07
C PRO A 64 1.17 -6.33 10.84
N THR A 65 1.18 -5.83 12.08
CA THR A 65 -0.02 -5.66 12.92
C THR A 65 -1.04 -4.69 12.33
N ILE A 66 -0.60 -3.77 11.45
CA ILE A 66 -1.48 -2.85 10.73
C ILE A 66 -1.68 -3.33 9.28
N GLY A 67 -0.58 -3.70 8.61
CA GLY A 67 -0.62 -4.04 7.19
C GLY A 67 -1.42 -5.30 6.88
N ILE A 68 -1.32 -6.35 7.69
CA ILE A 68 -2.05 -7.61 7.47
C ILE A 68 -3.57 -7.40 7.61
N PRO A 69 -4.10 -6.82 8.71
CA PRO A 69 -5.54 -6.59 8.84
C PRO A 69 -6.13 -5.74 7.71
N MET A 70 -5.41 -4.70 7.25
CA MET A 70 -5.84 -3.87 6.12
C MET A 70 -5.94 -4.68 4.82
N LEU A 71 -4.94 -5.51 4.53
CA LEU A 71 -5.00 -6.36 3.33
C LEU A 71 -6.08 -7.44 3.47
N ASP A 72 -6.29 -8.00 4.66
CA ASP A 72 -7.33 -8.98 4.93
C ASP A 72 -8.75 -8.40 4.76
N SER A 73 -8.98 -7.11 5.07
CA SER A 73 -10.28 -6.47 4.88
C SER A 73 -10.72 -6.39 3.41
N LEU A 74 -9.77 -6.52 2.47
CA LEU A 74 -10.04 -6.61 1.03
C LEU A 74 -10.47 -8.03 0.58
N ASN A 75 -10.57 -8.98 1.51
CA ASN A 75 -11.01 -10.35 1.29
C ASN A 75 -10.25 -11.06 0.14
N TRP A 76 -8.94 -10.87 0.09
CA TRP A 76 -8.08 -11.46 -0.95
C TRP A 76 -8.12 -13.00 -0.97
N ARG A 77 -8.49 -13.65 0.15
CA ARG A 77 -8.66 -15.11 0.24
C ARG A 77 -9.76 -15.61 -0.70
N ALA A 78 -10.85 -14.87 -0.83
CA ALA A 78 -11.95 -15.19 -1.73
C ALA A 78 -11.56 -15.00 -3.21
N ASN A 79 -10.73 -13.99 -3.52
CA ASN A 79 -10.24 -13.76 -4.87
C ASN A 79 -8.83 -13.16 -4.87
N LYS A 80 -7.83 -14.02 -5.04
CA LYS A 80 -6.41 -13.63 -5.06
C LYS A 80 -6.06 -12.72 -6.23
N ALA A 81 -6.81 -12.79 -7.34
CA ALA A 81 -6.58 -11.98 -8.54
C ALA A 81 -7.00 -10.52 -8.36
N ARG A 82 -7.93 -10.19 -7.43
CA ARG A 82 -8.31 -8.79 -7.17
C ARG A 82 -7.14 -7.90 -6.79
N SER A 83 -6.16 -8.46 -6.07
CA SER A 83 -4.94 -7.74 -5.73
C SER A 83 -4.08 -7.32 -6.93
N ASP A 84 -4.28 -7.92 -8.10
CA ASP A 84 -3.62 -7.48 -9.34
C ASP A 84 -4.30 -6.23 -9.92
N GLY A 85 -5.61 -6.07 -9.70
CA GLY A 85 -6.36 -4.87 -10.08
C GLY A 85 -5.97 -3.64 -9.26
N TRP A 86 -5.94 -3.74 -7.93
CA TRP A 86 -5.48 -2.64 -7.06
C TRP A 86 -4.04 -2.25 -7.35
N TRP A 87 -3.19 -3.24 -7.66
CA TRP A 87 -1.83 -2.99 -8.09
C TRP A 87 -1.74 -2.24 -9.41
N GLN A 88 -2.56 -2.61 -10.40
CA GLN A 88 -2.62 -1.90 -11.67
C GLN A 88 -3.10 -0.46 -11.48
N ASN A 89 -4.08 -0.23 -10.60
CA ASN A 89 -4.55 1.12 -10.27
C ASN A 89 -3.44 1.97 -9.67
N ILE A 90 -2.67 1.44 -8.71
CA ILE A 90 -1.51 2.14 -8.15
C ILE A 90 -0.52 2.53 -9.24
N LYS A 91 -0.15 1.59 -10.12
CA LYS A 91 0.78 1.86 -11.23
C LYS A 91 0.30 2.98 -12.14
N THR A 92 -0.99 2.97 -12.48
CA THR A 92 -1.60 4.03 -13.29
C THR A 92 -1.53 5.37 -12.56
N SER A 93 -1.84 5.41 -11.26
CA SER A 93 -1.82 6.63 -10.46
C SER A 93 -0.41 7.20 -10.21
N ILE A 94 0.64 6.36 -10.17
CA ILE A 94 2.04 6.81 -10.06
C ILE A 94 2.77 6.93 -11.41
N GLN A 95 2.08 6.75 -12.54
CA GLN A 95 2.74 6.76 -13.83
C GLN A 95 3.42 8.12 -14.06
N GLY A 96 4.75 8.10 -14.28
CA GLY A 96 5.56 9.31 -14.43
C GLY A 96 6.05 9.94 -13.12
N VAL A 97 5.70 9.38 -11.95
CA VAL A 97 6.27 9.76 -10.66
C VAL A 97 7.53 8.94 -10.40
N VAL A 98 8.64 9.59 -10.06
CA VAL A 98 9.84 8.88 -9.59
C VAL A 98 9.55 8.38 -8.18
N VAL A 99 9.21 7.10 -8.05
CA VAL A 99 8.93 6.50 -6.75
C VAL A 99 10.23 6.11 -6.07
N LYS A 100 10.55 6.79 -4.97
CA LYS A 100 11.69 6.44 -4.14
C LYS A 100 11.44 5.13 -3.40
N ARG A 101 12.37 4.20 -3.54
CA ARG A 101 12.41 2.98 -2.74
C ARG A 101 13.12 3.27 -1.43
N PHE A 102 12.43 3.13 -0.31
CA PHE A 102 13.02 3.35 1.02
C PHE A 102 13.83 2.12 1.48
N ASP A 103 14.96 2.34 2.15
CA ASP A 103 15.81 1.25 2.69
C ASP A 103 15.09 0.37 3.70
N VAL A 104 14.15 0.94 4.45
CA VAL A 104 13.29 0.18 5.38
C VAL A 104 12.48 -0.90 4.65
N TYR A 105 12.11 -0.67 3.39
CA TYR A 105 11.41 -1.67 2.58
C TYR A 105 12.31 -2.87 2.28
N ILE A 106 13.56 -2.62 1.89
CA ILE A 106 14.53 -3.67 1.59
C ILE A 106 14.87 -4.46 2.85
N THR A 107 15.06 -3.77 3.97
CA THR A 107 15.38 -4.39 5.26
C THR A 107 14.24 -5.30 5.71
N THR A 108 13.01 -4.80 5.71
CA THR A 108 11.82 -5.58 6.07
C THR A 108 11.63 -6.75 5.10
N TYR A 109 11.79 -6.53 3.80
CA TYR A 109 11.68 -7.59 2.79
C TYR A 109 12.68 -8.72 3.04
N LYS A 110 13.95 -8.41 3.34
CA LYS A 110 14.98 -9.42 3.62
C LYS A 110 14.66 -10.22 4.88
N ALA A 111 14.21 -9.55 5.94
CA ALA A 111 13.80 -10.20 7.18
C ALA A 111 12.59 -11.13 6.95
N THR A 112 11.54 -10.65 6.29
CA THR A 112 10.36 -11.46 5.95
C THR A 112 10.73 -12.61 5.02
N ARG A 113 11.60 -12.41 4.02
CA ARG A 113 12.02 -13.47 3.09
C ARG A 113 12.65 -14.66 3.82
N ALA A 114 13.39 -14.41 4.89
CA ALA A 114 14.03 -15.47 5.66
C ALA A 114 13.01 -16.42 6.33
N THR A 115 11.81 -15.93 6.66
CA THR A 115 10.76 -16.72 7.32
C THR A 115 9.87 -17.48 6.35
N ILE A 116 9.87 -17.12 5.05
CA ILE A 116 9.05 -17.79 4.03
C ILE A 116 9.70 -19.10 3.60
N ALA A 117 9.05 -20.24 3.80
CA ALA A 117 9.54 -21.55 3.36
C ALA A 117 8.93 -22.03 2.02
N CYS A 118 7.78 -21.50 1.62
CA CYS A 118 7.03 -21.99 0.45
C CYS A 118 7.24 -21.12 -0.79
N HIS A 119 7.29 -21.75 -1.97
CA HIS A 119 7.21 -21.13 -3.30
C HIS A 119 7.97 -19.80 -3.45
N ARG A 120 9.22 -19.72 -2.96
CA ARG A 120 10.02 -18.47 -2.88
C ARG A 120 10.21 -17.80 -4.25
N ASN A 121 10.31 -18.61 -5.30
CA ASN A 121 10.64 -18.16 -6.65
C ASN A 121 9.43 -18.12 -7.60
N ASP A 122 8.29 -18.73 -7.21
CA ASP A 122 7.06 -18.75 -8.00
C ASP A 122 6.13 -17.62 -7.52
N MET A 123 5.33 -17.02 -8.40
CA MET A 123 4.31 -16.02 -8.06
C MET A 123 2.95 -16.63 -7.67
N ARG A 124 2.81 -17.97 -7.68
CA ARG A 124 1.64 -18.69 -7.13
C ARG A 124 1.43 -18.34 -5.66
N ARG A 125 0.33 -17.65 -5.33
CA ARG A 125 0.01 -17.18 -3.99
C ARG A 125 -0.70 -18.28 -3.19
N CYS A 126 0.04 -18.97 -2.31
CA CYS A 126 -0.58 -19.68 -1.18
C CYS A 126 -0.72 -18.73 0.01
N GLU A 127 -1.53 -19.10 1.00
CA GLU A 127 -1.81 -18.22 2.13
C GLU A 127 -0.56 -17.87 2.93
N ALA A 128 0.35 -18.84 3.09
CA ALA A 128 1.59 -18.67 3.84
C ALA A 128 2.59 -17.66 3.22
N CYS A 129 2.48 -17.34 1.93
CA CYS A 129 3.39 -16.40 1.26
C CYS A 129 2.69 -15.22 0.58
N TYR A 130 1.37 -15.06 0.74
CA TYR A 130 0.60 -14.03 0.06
C TYR A 130 1.18 -12.64 0.33
N TYR A 131 1.31 -12.26 1.61
CA TYR A 131 1.81 -10.95 2.05
C TYR A 131 3.22 -10.67 1.55
N PHE A 132 4.12 -11.65 1.67
CA PHE A 132 5.47 -11.56 1.14
C PHE A 132 5.50 -11.30 -0.38
N LYS A 133 4.61 -11.95 -1.14
CA LYS A 133 4.53 -11.75 -2.59
C LYS A 133 3.94 -10.39 -2.96
N GLN A 134 2.97 -9.88 -2.18
CA GLN A 134 2.50 -8.50 -2.35
C GLN A 134 3.62 -7.50 -2.07
N MET A 135 4.39 -7.69 -0.99
CA MET A 135 5.55 -6.84 -0.69
C MET A 135 6.57 -6.89 -1.84
N LYS A 136 6.88 -8.08 -2.34
CA LYS A 136 7.81 -8.24 -3.48
C LYS A 136 7.34 -7.45 -4.71
N LYS A 137 6.04 -7.50 -5.03
CA LYS A 137 5.46 -6.70 -6.13
C LYS A 137 5.61 -5.21 -5.87
N PHE A 138 5.17 -4.76 -4.72
CA PHE A 138 5.22 -3.35 -4.34
C PHE A 138 6.65 -2.79 -4.28
N ILE A 139 7.64 -3.60 -3.88
CA ILE A 139 9.01 -3.11 -3.72
C ILE A 139 9.76 -3.14 -5.05
N PHE A 140 9.65 -4.22 -5.83
CA PHE A 140 10.53 -4.48 -6.97
C PHE A 140 9.87 -4.36 -8.35
N ILE A 141 8.54 -4.31 -8.42
CA ILE A 141 7.79 -4.23 -9.68
C ILE A 141 7.08 -2.86 -9.84
N MET A 142 7.14 -2.03 -8.79
CA MET A 142 6.92 -0.59 -8.87
C MET A 142 8.08 0.04 -9.65
#